data_AF-A0A2D6T5Q7-F1
#
_entry.id   AF-A0A2D6T5Q7-F1
#
_cell.length_a   1.000
_cell.length_b   1.000
_cell.length_c   1.000
_cell.angle_alpha   90.00
_cell.angle_beta   90.00
_cell.angle_gamma   90.00
#
_symmetry.space_group_name_H-M   'P 1'
#
loop_
_entity.id
_entity.type
_entity.pdbx_description
1 polymer ?
#
loop_
_entity_poly.entity_id
_entity_poly.type
_entity_poly.pdbx_seq_one_letter_code
_entity_poly.pdbx_strand_id
1 'polypeptide(L)'
;MKSRTFGRSGIQVPELVFGGGFVGGLLLHADDDTKRQAVARALEAGIDWIDTAPMYGGGESEKALGWLLSEVETPPRISTKVYLDLENLDDIAGQVERSLETSLSLLQMEKVELLQLHNAIGPETGNGHLGVDDVLRRGGALDAIEAMRDQGLAKLIGMTALGQAPSCVQVLESGRLDAAQVYYNLLNPSAGYDMPAAWRGHDFGGIIAACRRHGVAVMNIRVFAAGVIATDVRHGREMIVTEDTDMAEEERRARAVFADLGAEYGTRAQTAIRFSLANPDISCVIFGLAELDHLEQALGAAEKGPLPADALDRLDRLYTSNFGAG
;
A
#
# COMPACT_ATOMS: atom_id res chain seq x y z
N MET A 1 14.02 -11.48 -8.86
CA MET A 1 12.71 -10.80 -8.87
C MET A 1 12.29 -10.44 -10.28
N LYS A 2 11.02 -10.57 -10.67
CA LYS A 2 10.51 -9.99 -11.94
C LYS A 2 10.29 -8.48 -11.76
N SER A 3 10.37 -7.72 -12.85
CA SER A 3 10.09 -6.29 -12.84
C SER A 3 8.83 -5.94 -13.64
N ARG A 4 8.17 -4.86 -13.26
CA ARG A 4 7.01 -4.26 -13.94
C ARG A 4 7.22 -2.77 -14.15
N THR A 5 6.53 -2.21 -15.14
CA THR A 5 6.58 -0.77 -15.40
C THR A 5 5.80 0.01 -14.35
N PHE A 6 6.42 1.07 -13.83
CA PHE A 6 5.85 1.96 -12.83
C PHE A 6 5.11 3.13 -13.48
N GLY A 7 3.88 2.87 -13.93
CA GLY A 7 3.03 3.87 -14.58
C GLY A 7 3.74 4.59 -15.73
N ARG A 8 3.47 5.89 -15.87
CA ARG A 8 4.04 6.76 -16.90
C ARG A 8 5.51 7.11 -16.69
N SER A 9 6.06 6.85 -15.50
CA SER A 9 7.47 7.13 -15.21
C SER A 9 8.43 6.24 -16.03
N GLY A 10 7.94 5.08 -16.49
CA GLY A 10 8.75 4.11 -17.23
C GLY A 10 9.75 3.32 -16.37
N ILE A 11 9.90 3.68 -15.09
CA ILE A 11 10.81 3.01 -14.15
C ILE A 11 10.41 1.54 -14.03
N GLN A 12 11.40 0.65 -14.03
CA GLN A 12 11.19 -0.77 -13.77
C GLN A 12 11.28 -1.01 -12.26
N VAL A 13 10.22 -1.60 -11.69
CA VAL A 13 10.13 -1.88 -10.25
C VAL A 13 9.98 -3.37 -10.01
N PRO A 14 10.50 -3.91 -8.90
CA PRO A 14 10.23 -5.28 -8.51
C PRO A 14 8.73 -5.48 -8.27
N GLU A 15 8.22 -6.67 -8.56
CA GLU A 15 6.82 -7.02 -8.28
C GLU A 15 6.47 -6.92 -6.79
N LEU A 16 7.47 -6.99 -5.90
CA LEU A 16 7.33 -6.89 -4.46
C LEU A 16 8.09 -5.68 -3.91
N VAL A 17 7.46 -4.96 -2.99
CA VAL A 17 8.01 -3.82 -2.24
C VAL A 17 7.96 -4.16 -0.75
N PHE A 18 9.07 -3.95 -0.05
CA PHE A 18 9.15 -4.17 1.39
C PHE A 18 8.35 -3.09 2.13
N GLY A 19 7.34 -3.47 2.91
CA GLY A 19 6.56 -2.54 3.70
C GLY A 19 7.07 -2.41 5.14
N GLY A 20 7.46 -1.20 5.53
CA GLY A 20 7.77 -0.81 6.92
C GLY A 20 6.53 -0.54 7.79
N GLY A 21 5.35 -0.96 7.35
CA GLY A 21 4.07 -0.63 7.97
C GLY A 21 3.91 -1.14 9.41
N PHE A 22 3.12 -0.40 10.19
CA PHE A 22 2.83 -0.68 11.61
C PHE A 22 2.35 -2.11 11.89
N VAL A 23 1.44 -2.63 11.06
CA VAL A 23 0.82 -3.96 11.28
C VAL A 23 1.87 -5.08 11.22
N GLY A 24 2.73 -5.09 10.19
CA GLY A 24 3.84 -6.02 10.13
C GLY A 24 4.84 -5.72 11.24
N GLY A 25 5.26 -4.46 11.33
CA GLY A 25 6.00 -3.88 12.44
C GLY A 25 7.37 -4.52 12.72
N LEU A 26 7.94 -5.28 11.78
CA LEU A 26 9.31 -5.82 11.93
C LEU A 26 10.33 -4.71 12.20
N LEU A 27 10.26 -3.61 11.46
CA LEU A 27 11.16 -2.45 11.67
C LEU A 27 10.94 -1.74 13.02
N LEU A 28 9.79 -1.95 13.65
CA LEU A 28 9.41 -1.26 14.90
C LEU A 28 9.75 -2.10 16.13
N HIS A 29 9.60 -3.42 16.05
CA HIS A 29 9.58 -4.28 17.24
C HIS A 29 10.63 -5.40 17.25
N ALA A 30 11.18 -5.78 16.09
CA ALA A 30 12.21 -6.80 16.06
C ALA A 30 13.52 -6.27 16.67
N ASP A 31 14.41 -7.17 17.07
CA ASP A 31 15.80 -6.80 17.37
C ASP A 31 16.54 -6.35 16.11
N ASP A 32 17.67 -5.67 16.31
CA ASP A 32 18.41 -5.05 15.21
C ASP A 32 19.02 -6.09 14.25
N ASP A 33 19.40 -7.27 14.74
CA ASP A 33 19.95 -8.34 13.89
C ASP A 33 18.87 -8.90 12.96
N THR A 34 17.65 -9.07 13.47
CA THR A 34 16.49 -9.48 12.67
C THR A 34 16.14 -8.42 11.61
N LYS A 35 16.19 -7.12 11.95
CA LYS A 35 15.98 -6.04 10.97
C LYS A 35 17.04 -6.06 9.88
N ARG A 36 18.33 -6.21 10.25
CA ARG A 36 19.44 -6.35 9.30
C ARG A 36 19.22 -7.51 8.36
N GLN A 37 18.91 -8.68 8.90
CA GLN A 37 18.66 -9.89 8.11
C GLN A 37 17.49 -9.68 7.14
N ALA A 38 16.40 -9.06 7.59
CA ALA A 38 15.23 -8.81 6.75
C ALA A 38 15.56 -7.88 5.57
N VAL A 39 16.24 -6.76 5.81
CA VAL A 39 16.62 -5.81 4.76
C VAL A 39 17.65 -6.43 3.82
N ALA A 40 18.71 -7.05 4.34
CA ALA A 40 19.73 -7.70 3.52
C ALA A 40 19.13 -8.78 2.62
N ARG A 41 18.30 -9.67 3.18
CA ARG A 41 17.63 -10.74 2.43
C ARG A 41 16.69 -10.22 1.35
N ALA A 42 15.99 -9.11 1.61
CA ALA A 42 15.12 -8.46 0.63
C ALA A 42 15.94 -7.91 -0.56
N LEU A 43 17.04 -7.20 -0.27
CA LEU A 43 17.96 -6.70 -1.29
C LEU A 43 18.58 -7.83 -2.11
N GLU A 44 19.03 -8.91 -1.46
CA GLU A 44 19.57 -10.12 -2.12
C GLU A 44 18.55 -10.78 -3.05
N ALA A 45 17.26 -10.76 -2.71
CA ALA A 45 16.18 -11.26 -3.58
C ALA A 45 15.90 -10.36 -4.81
N GLY A 46 16.49 -9.16 -4.85
CA GLY A 46 16.22 -8.13 -5.84
C GLY A 46 14.98 -7.28 -5.53
N ILE A 47 14.56 -7.20 -4.26
CA ILE A 47 13.65 -6.15 -3.79
C ILE A 47 14.51 -4.92 -3.52
N ASP A 48 14.36 -3.87 -4.31
CA ASP A 48 15.14 -2.63 -4.22
C ASP A 48 14.25 -1.42 -3.95
N TRP A 49 13.06 -1.61 -3.36
CA TRP A 49 12.17 -0.55 -2.92
C TRP A 49 11.58 -0.88 -1.54
N ILE A 50 11.69 0.07 -0.60
CA ILE A 50 11.08 0.03 0.73
C ILE A 50 10.08 1.18 0.90
N ASP A 51 8.87 0.86 1.36
CA ASP A 51 7.81 1.84 1.67
C ASP A 51 7.66 2.03 3.18
N THR A 52 7.72 3.27 3.66
CA THR A 52 7.59 3.66 5.07
C THR A 52 6.68 4.88 5.22
N ALA A 53 6.48 5.38 6.45
CA ALA A 53 5.74 6.62 6.71
C ALA A 53 6.08 7.17 8.11
N PRO A 54 5.93 8.49 8.34
CA PRO A 54 6.10 9.10 9.67
C PRO A 54 5.14 8.53 10.72
N MET A 55 3.92 8.16 10.33
CA MET A 55 2.94 7.60 11.26
C MET A 55 3.31 6.19 11.76
N TYR A 56 4.26 5.49 11.14
CA TYR A 56 4.61 4.12 11.52
C TYR A 56 5.50 4.13 12.76
N GLY A 57 4.87 3.93 13.92
CA GLY A 57 5.54 4.01 15.21
C GLY A 57 6.01 5.41 15.57
N GLY A 58 5.39 6.46 14.99
CA GLY A 58 5.80 7.86 15.21
C GLY A 58 7.21 8.17 14.71
N GLY A 59 7.59 7.62 13.56
CA GLY A 59 8.90 7.82 12.91
C GLY A 59 9.91 6.71 13.17
N GLU A 60 9.63 5.75 14.06
CA GLU A 60 10.58 4.67 14.38
C GLU A 60 10.88 3.76 13.17
N SER A 61 9.93 3.56 12.25
CA SER A 61 10.21 2.85 10.99
C SER A 61 11.24 3.60 10.13
N GLU A 62 11.11 4.91 9.98
CA GLU A 62 12.04 5.75 9.20
C GLU A 62 13.42 5.80 9.85
N LYS A 63 13.45 5.96 11.18
CA LYS A 63 14.68 5.93 11.96
C LYS A 63 15.41 4.59 11.86
N ALA A 64 14.66 3.48 11.88
CA ALA A 64 15.22 2.15 11.70
C ALA A 64 15.89 2.02 10.32
N LEU A 65 15.20 2.46 9.28
CA LEU A 65 15.76 2.48 7.92
C LEU A 65 16.99 3.39 7.82
N GLY A 66 17.02 4.54 8.49
CA GLY A 66 18.17 5.45 8.41
C GLY A 66 19.49 4.80 8.79
N TRP A 67 19.54 4.03 9.89
CA TRP A 67 20.76 3.32 10.25
C TRP A 67 20.95 2.02 9.44
N LEU A 68 19.90 1.27 9.11
CA LEU A 68 20.00 0.04 8.30
C LEU A 68 20.57 0.32 6.92
N LEU A 69 20.13 1.40 6.28
CA LEU A 69 20.55 1.76 4.92
C LEU A 69 21.99 2.30 4.88
N SER A 70 22.52 2.76 6.00
CA SER A 70 23.94 3.11 6.13
C SER A 70 24.87 1.88 6.07
N GLU A 71 24.33 0.69 6.35
CA GLU A 71 25.07 -0.57 6.41
C GLU A 71 25.05 -1.34 5.07
N VAL A 72 24.30 -0.88 4.07
CA VAL A 72 24.19 -1.53 2.75
C VAL A 72 24.97 -0.77 1.69
N GLU A 73 25.59 -1.51 0.76
CA GLU A 73 26.45 -0.91 -0.29
C GLU A 73 25.63 -0.11 -1.31
N THR A 74 24.46 -0.62 -1.70
CA THR A 74 23.53 0.05 -2.64
C THR A 74 22.18 0.22 -1.96
N PRO A 75 21.86 1.42 -1.47
CA PRO A 75 20.57 1.68 -0.85
C PRO A 75 19.40 1.47 -1.84
N PRO A 76 18.27 0.90 -1.38
CA PRO A 76 17.06 0.78 -2.19
C PRO A 76 16.39 2.14 -2.38
N ARG A 77 15.43 2.19 -3.32
CA ARG A 77 14.48 3.29 -3.44
C ARG A 77 13.61 3.35 -2.18
N ILE A 78 13.37 4.56 -1.67
CA ILE A 78 12.52 4.77 -0.49
C ILE A 78 11.30 5.58 -0.89
N SER A 79 10.13 5.10 -0.46
CA SER A 79 8.92 5.92 -0.43
C SER A 79 8.54 6.25 1.01
N THR A 80 8.20 7.50 1.25
CA THR A 80 7.59 7.95 2.51
C THR A 80 6.36 8.80 2.23
N LYS A 81 5.73 9.33 3.28
CA LYS A 81 4.41 9.95 3.21
C LYS A 81 4.34 11.21 4.06
N VAL A 82 3.34 12.03 3.79
CA VAL A 82 2.95 13.19 4.60
C VAL A 82 1.49 13.01 5.03
N TYR A 83 1.20 13.29 6.29
CA TYR A 83 -0.17 13.33 6.80
C TYR A 83 -0.46 14.75 7.26
N LEU A 84 -1.49 15.36 6.69
CA LEU A 84 -1.93 16.70 7.05
C LEU A 84 -2.86 16.65 8.26
N ASP A 85 -2.60 17.52 9.22
CA ASP A 85 -3.51 17.84 10.30
C ASP A 85 -4.72 18.60 9.73
N LEU A 86 -5.88 17.96 9.81
CA LEU A 86 -7.15 18.46 9.28
C LEU A 86 -7.67 19.67 10.05
N GLU A 87 -7.17 19.92 11.27
CA GLU A 87 -7.56 21.08 12.08
C GLU A 87 -6.76 22.34 11.73
N ASN A 88 -5.72 22.24 10.90
CA ASN A 88 -4.79 23.35 10.60
C ASN A 88 -4.44 23.48 9.11
N LEU A 89 -5.45 23.50 8.24
CA LEU A 89 -5.26 23.55 6.79
C LEU A 89 -4.92 24.95 6.22
N ASP A 90 -4.73 25.94 7.08
CA ASP A 90 -4.19 27.26 6.68
C ASP A 90 -2.69 27.19 6.38
N ASP A 91 -1.96 26.21 6.94
CA ASP A 91 -0.52 26.01 6.75
C ASP A 91 -0.19 24.65 6.09
N ILE A 92 -0.92 24.25 5.05
CA ILE A 92 -0.67 22.98 4.33
C ILE A 92 0.79 22.89 3.87
N ALA A 93 1.33 23.96 3.26
CA ALA A 93 2.69 23.97 2.74
C ALA A 93 3.73 23.74 3.84
N GLY A 94 3.65 24.47 4.94
CA GLY A 94 4.56 24.30 6.06
C GLY A 94 4.44 22.93 6.72
N GLN A 95 3.24 22.33 6.77
CA GLN A 95 3.06 20.96 7.25
C GLN A 95 3.80 19.93 6.38
N VAL A 96 3.68 20.03 5.05
CA VAL A 96 4.37 19.15 4.10
C VAL A 96 5.89 19.30 4.24
N GLU A 97 6.39 20.53 4.25
CA GLU A 97 7.82 20.84 4.39
C GLU A 97 8.40 20.23 5.67
N ARG A 98 7.82 20.56 6.83
CA ARG A 98 8.31 20.06 8.13
C ARG A 98 8.24 18.54 8.24
N SER A 99 7.18 17.93 7.70
CA SER A 99 7.03 16.48 7.69
C SER A 99 8.12 15.82 6.85
N LEU A 100 8.40 16.34 5.65
CA LEU A 100 9.43 15.78 4.78
C LEU A 100 10.84 15.99 5.35
N GLU A 101 11.15 17.19 5.87
CA GLU A 101 12.44 17.46 6.52
C GLU A 101 12.71 16.50 7.68
N THR A 102 11.69 16.26 8.51
CA THR A 102 11.77 15.28 9.60
C THR A 102 12.03 13.88 9.06
N SER A 103 11.29 13.46 8.02
CA SER A 103 11.43 12.15 7.39
C SER A 103 12.84 11.94 6.83
N LEU A 104 13.36 12.93 6.08
CA LEU A 104 14.70 12.91 5.48
C LEU A 104 15.79 12.84 6.55
N SER A 105 15.63 13.58 7.65
CA SER A 105 16.54 13.53 8.80
C SER A 105 16.56 12.15 9.45
N LEU A 106 15.39 11.56 9.74
CA LEU A 106 15.28 10.21 10.33
C LEU A 106 15.84 9.12 9.40
N LEU A 107 15.56 9.24 8.09
CA LEU A 107 16.07 8.34 7.06
C LEU A 107 17.56 8.57 6.77
N GLN A 108 18.16 9.66 7.23
CA GLN A 108 19.52 10.08 6.88
C GLN A 108 19.73 10.19 5.36
N MET A 109 18.75 10.76 4.66
CA MET A 109 18.74 10.90 3.19
C MET A 109 18.52 12.36 2.80
N GLU A 110 19.02 12.74 1.62
CA GLU A 110 18.77 14.08 1.05
C GLU A 110 17.46 14.15 0.25
N LYS A 111 16.97 13.00 -0.22
CA LYS A 111 15.74 12.88 -1.01
C LYS A 111 15.14 11.48 -0.94
N VAL A 112 13.86 11.36 -1.26
CA VAL A 112 13.16 10.08 -1.42
C VAL A 112 12.80 9.82 -2.89
N GLU A 113 12.58 8.55 -3.26
CA GLU A 113 12.11 8.21 -4.60
C GLU A 113 10.66 8.67 -4.79
N LEU A 114 9.80 8.50 -3.79
CA LEU A 114 8.38 8.82 -3.87
C LEU A 114 7.86 9.42 -2.56
N LEU A 115 7.20 10.57 -2.65
CA LEU A 115 6.49 11.21 -1.54
C LEU A 115 4.98 11.13 -1.76
N GLN A 116 4.23 10.67 -0.75
CA GLN A 116 2.79 10.40 -0.90
C GLN A 116 1.95 11.15 0.12
N LEU A 117 0.79 11.65 -0.30
CA LEU A 117 -0.25 12.11 0.62
C LEU A 117 -0.89 10.90 1.33
N HIS A 118 -0.86 10.87 2.66
CA HIS A 118 -1.28 9.70 3.46
C HIS A 118 -2.71 9.81 4.01
N ASN A 119 -3.34 10.99 3.94
CA ASN A 119 -4.71 11.19 4.41
C ASN A 119 -5.70 10.36 3.61
N ALA A 120 -6.76 9.88 4.26
CA ALA A 120 -7.94 9.40 3.55
C ALA A 120 -8.61 10.59 2.85
N ILE A 121 -9.12 10.38 1.63
CA ILE A 121 -9.70 11.44 0.81
C ILE A 121 -11.22 11.32 0.81
N GLY A 122 -11.90 12.44 1.05
CA GLY A 122 -13.36 12.54 1.05
C GLY A 122 -13.84 13.75 0.24
N PRO A 123 -15.16 13.92 0.11
CA PRO A 123 -15.72 15.05 -0.64
C PRO A 123 -15.43 16.39 0.05
N GLU A 124 -15.43 16.39 1.39
CA GLU A 124 -15.17 17.56 2.23
C GLU A 124 -14.18 17.19 3.33
N THR A 125 -13.46 18.18 3.87
CA THR A 125 -12.57 17.98 5.01
C THR A 125 -13.41 17.78 6.28
N GLY A 126 -13.15 16.68 6.98
CA GLY A 126 -13.85 16.32 8.21
C GLY A 126 -13.96 14.81 8.39
N ASN A 127 -14.34 14.37 9.59
CA ASN A 127 -14.51 12.94 9.91
C ASN A 127 -13.31 12.07 9.47
N GLY A 128 -12.09 12.54 9.68
CA GLY A 128 -10.86 11.83 9.32
C GLY A 128 -10.47 11.87 7.83
N HIS A 129 -11.22 12.59 7.00
CA HIS A 129 -10.96 12.74 5.58
C HIS A 129 -10.45 14.14 5.25
N LEU A 130 -9.47 14.22 4.34
CA LEU A 130 -9.09 15.45 3.66
C LEU A 130 -9.98 15.62 2.43
N GLY A 131 -10.62 16.79 2.31
CA GLY A 131 -11.52 17.11 1.20
C GLY A 131 -10.79 17.25 -0.12
N VAL A 132 -11.43 16.87 -1.23
CA VAL A 132 -10.86 17.01 -2.58
C VAL A 132 -10.43 18.45 -2.87
N ASP A 133 -11.21 19.43 -2.42
CA ASP A 133 -10.89 20.84 -2.62
C ASP A 133 -9.58 21.23 -1.92
N ASP A 134 -9.32 20.77 -0.69
CA ASP A 134 -8.06 21.02 0.01
C ASP A 134 -6.85 20.29 -0.61
N VAL A 135 -7.11 19.20 -1.33
CA VAL A 135 -6.08 18.50 -2.11
C VAL A 135 -5.72 19.28 -3.38
N LEU A 136 -6.72 19.72 -4.14
CA LEU A 136 -6.55 20.20 -5.52
C LEU A 136 -6.50 21.72 -5.68
N ARG A 137 -7.00 22.51 -4.72
CA ARG A 137 -7.00 23.97 -4.80
C ARG A 137 -5.58 24.52 -4.91
N ARG A 138 -5.47 25.77 -5.38
CA ARG A 138 -4.21 26.51 -5.33
C ARG A 138 -3.73 26.63 -3.88
N GLY A 139 -2.47 26.28 -3.63
CA GLY A 139 -1.90 26.18 -2.29
C GLY A 139 -2.44 25.00 -1.47
N GLY A 140 -3.09 24.04 -2.12
CA GLY A 140 -3.55 22.79 -1.51
C GLY A 140 -2.45 21.74 -1.41
N ALA A 141 -2.83 20.54 -0.99
CA ALA A 141 -1.87 19.46 -0.69
C ALA A 141 -0.99 19.08 -1.89
N LEU A 142 -1.56 19.01 -3.10
CA LEU A 142 -0.76 18.65 -4.29
C LEU A 142 0.23 19.75 -4.68
N ASP A 143 -0.13 21.03 -4.57
CA ASP A 143 0.80 22.13 -4.84
C ASP A 143 2.01 22.07 -3.88
N ALA A 144 1.77 21.78 -2.59
CA ALA A 144 2.83 21.65 -1.59
C ALA A 144 3.73 20.43 -1.84
N ILE A 145 3.15 19.27 -2.18
CA ILE A 145 3.93 18.05 -2.48
C ILE A 145 4.72 18.21 -3.79
N GLU A 146 4.14 18.84 -4.81
CA GLU A 146 4.85 19.17 -6.06
C GLU A 146 6.02 20.12 -5.82
N ALA A 147 5.86 21.10 -4.93
CA ALA A 147 6.97 21.98 -4.56
C ALA A 147 8.16 21.20 -3.97
N MET A 148 7.92 20.15 -3.16
CA MET A 148 8.99 19.30 -2.63
C MET A 148 9.70 18.50 -3.73
N ARG A 149 8.95 18.02 -4.73
CA ARG A 149 9.53 17.38 -5.92
C ARG A 149 10.36 18.37 -6.73
N ASP A 150 9.83 19.56 -6.98
CA ASP A 150 10.49 20.58 -7.79
C ASP A 150 11.76 21.14 -7.13
N GLN A 151 11.84 21.07 -5.79
CA GLN A 151 13.06 21.33 -5.00
C GLN A 151 14.06 20.15 -5.01
N GLY A 152 13.69 19.00 -5.57
CA GLY A 152 14.54 17.81 -5.68
C GLY A 152 14.54 16.90 -4.43
N LEU A 153 13.68 17.17 -3.45
CA LEU A 153 13.57 16.39 -2.20
C LEU A 153 12.76 15.10 -2.38
N ALA A 154 11.95 15.03 -3.45
CA ALA A 154 11.29 13.81 -3.91
C ALA A 154 11.43 13.70 -5.43
N LYS A 155 11.49 12.48 -5.96
CA LYS A 155 11.55 12.26 -7.42
C LYS A 155 10.19 12.06 -8.05
N LEU A 156 9.29 11.36 -7.36
CA LEU A 156 7.92 11.07 -7.76
C LEU A 156 6.97 11.52 -6.66
N ILE A 157 5.71 11.74 -7.03
CA ILE A 157 4.65 12.08 -6.08
C ILE A 157 3.45 11.14 -6.21
N GLY A 158 2.76 10.90 -5.10
CA GLY A 158 1.64 9.98 -5.07
C GLY A 158 0.62 10.26 -3.98
N MET A 159 -0.32 9.34 -3.83
CA MET A 159 -1.30 9.36 -2.74
C MET A 159 -1.57 7.95 -2.23
N THR A 160 -1.99 7.83 -0.99
CA THR A 160 -2.70 6.66 -0.50
C THR A 160 -4.18 6.84 -0.85
N ALA A 161 -4.67 6.10 -1.86
CA ALA A 161 -6.04 6.17 -2.36
C ALA A 161 -7.00 5.41 -1.42
N LEU A 162 -7.12 5.90 -0.20
CA LEU A 162 -8.02 5.45 0.85
C LEU A 162 -9.07 6.54 1.12
N GLY A 163 -10.22 6.17 1.67
CA GLY A 163 -11.37 7.05 1.87
C GLY A 163 -12.47 6.74 0.85
N GLN A 164 -13.16 7.75 0.35
CA GLN A 164 -14.26 7.58 -0.60
C GLN A 164 -13.72 7.48 -2.03
N ALA A 165 -14.10 6.40 -2.73
CA ALA A 165 -13.60 6.12 -4.08
C ALA A 165 -13.87 7.25 -5.09
N PRO A 166 -15.07 7.88 -5.15
CA PRO A 166 -15.30 9.00 -6.07
C PRO A 166 -14.34 10.17 -5.84
N SER A 167 -14.03 10.49 -4.58
CA SER A 167 -13.09 11.55 -4.22
C SER A 167 -11.65 11.19 -4.60
N CYS A 168 -11.23 9.95 -4.37
CA CYS A 168 -9.92 9.45 -4.83
C CYS A 168 -9.80 9.52 -6.36
N VAL A 169 -10.84 9.10 -7.08
CA VAL A 169 -10.89 9.16 -8.56
C VAL A 169 -10.78 10.60 -9.04
N GLN A 170 -11.49 11.54 -8.43
CA GLN A 170 -11.39 12.96 -8.80
C GLN A 170 -9.97 13.51 -8.63
N VAL A 171 -9.26 13.13 -7.56
CA VAL A 171 -7.85 13.51 -7.36
C VAL A 171 -6.95 12.89 -8.43
N LEU A 172 -7.14 11.61 -8.76
CA LEU A 172 -6.38 10.91 -9.81
C LEU A 172 -6.62 11.53 -11.21
N GLU A 173 -7.85 11.97 -11.47
CA GLU A 173 -8.24 12.59 -12.74
C GLU A 173 -7.60 13.97 -12.99
N SER A 174 -7.01 14.58 -11.95
CA SER A 174 -6.15 15.75 -12.12
C SER A 174 -4.94 15.48 -13.02
N GLY A 175 -4.52 14.21 -13.16
CA GLY A 175 -3.34 13.81 -13.93
C GLY A 175 -2.01 14.23 -13.29
N ARG A 176 -2.01 14.70 -12.04
CA ARG A 176 -0.82 15.27 -11.37
C ARG A 176 0.07 14.24 -10.67
N LEU A 177 -0.47 13.05 -10.36
CA LEU A 177 0.22 12.01 -9.58
C LEU A 177 0.94 10.98 -10.44
N ASP A 178 2.05 10.44 -9.93
CA ASP A 178 2.83 9.38 -10.58
C ASP A 178 2.50 7.98 -10.04
N ALA A 179 2.06 7.90 -8.78
CA ALA A 179 1.70 6.65 -8.13
C ALA A 179 0.49 6.79 -7.19
N ALA A 180 -0.21 5.68 -6.96
CA ALA A 180 -1.22 5.55 -5.93
C ALA A 180 -1.07 4.24 -5.19
N GLN A 181 -1.08 4.30 -3.86
CA GLN A 181 -1.30 3.13 -3.03
C GLN A 181 -2.79 2.77 -3.00
N VAL A 182 -3.13 1.57 -3.47
CA VAL A 182 -4.52 1.14 -3.67
C VAL A 182 -4.84 -0.06 -2.79
N TYR A 183 -5.92 0.06 -2.00
CA TYR A 183 -6.49 -1.06 -1.25
C TYR A 183 -7.01 -2.11 -2.23
N TYR A 184 -6.40 -3.29 -2.23
CA TYR A 184 -6.87 -4.42 -3.04
C TYR A 184 -6.39 -5.73 -2.44
N ASN A 185 -7.29 -6.68 -2.21
CA ASN A 185 -6.95 -8.01 -1.71
C ASN A 185 -8.06 -9.03 -1.99
N LEU A 186 -7.84 -10.28 -1.59
CA LEU A 186 -8.78 -11.39 -1.78
C LEU A 186 -10.18 -11.14 -1.18
N LEU A 187 -10.29 -10.32 -0.12
CA LEU A 187 -11.53 -10.07 0.61
C LEU A 187 -12.26 -8.81 0.13
N ASN A 188 -11.54 -7.93 -0.56
CA ASN A 188 -12.06 -6.72 -1.19
C ASN A 188 -11.29 -6.44 -2.50
N PRO A 189 -11.80 -6.96 -3.62
CA PRO A 189 -11.19 -6.80 -4.93
C PRO A 189 -11.74 -5.57 -5.68
N SER A 190 -12.64 -4.79 -5.07
CA SER A 190 -13.48 -3.78 -5.72
C SER A 190 -12.74 -2.71 -6.51
N ALA A 191 -11.50 -2.40 -6.13
CA ALA A 191 -10.68 -1.45 -6.90
C ALA A 191 -10.42 -1.90 -8.34
N GLY A 192 -10.44 -3.21 -8.60
CA GLY A 192 -10.18 -3.82 -9.92
C GLY A 192 -11.35 -4.62 -10.49
N TYR A 193 -12.50 -4.67 -9.83
CA TYR A 193 -13.66 -5.47 -10.22
C TYR A 193 -14.93 -4.63 -10.20
N ASP A 194 -15.83 -4.88 -11.16
CA ASP A 194 -17.19 -4.37 -11.10
C ASP A 194 -17.99 -5.20 -10.10
N MET A 195 -18.22 -4.63 -8.92
CA MET A 195 -18.83 -5.38 -7.82
C MET A 195 -20.34 -5.60 -8.03
N PRO A 196 -20.86 -6.81 -7.69
CA PRO A 196 -22.27 -7.15 -7.85
C PRO A 196 -23.15 -6.39 -6.86
N ALA A 197 -24.45 -6.29 -7.13
CA ALA A 197 -25.42 -5.65 -6.23
C ALA A 197 -25.51 -6.29 -4.83
N ALA A 198 -25.05 -7.54 -4.68
CA ALA A 198 -24.97 -8.23 -3.39
C ALA A 198 -23.76 -7.80 -2.54
N TRP A 199 -22.80 -7.04 -3.11
CA TRP A 199 -21.62 -6.59 -2.41
C TRP A 199 -21.95 -5.67 -1.22
N ARG A 200 -21.25 -5.86 -0.10
CA ARG A 200 -21.44 -5.10 1.14
C ARG A 200 -20.14 -4.58 1.75
N GLY A 201 -19.00 -4.80 1.11
CA GLY A 201 -17.74 -4.21 1.59
C GLY A 201 -17.59 -2.77 1.12
N HIS A 202 -16.64 -2.06 1.72
CA HIS A 202 -16.22 -0.74 1.24
C HIS A 202 -15.85 -0.82 -0.23
N ASP A 203 -16.42 0.04 -1.06
CA ASP A 203 -16.23 0.02 -2.51
C ASP A 203 -15.10 0.96 -2.94
N PHE A 204 -14.05 0.41 -3.54
CA PHE A 204 -12.92 1.12 -4.11
C PHE A 204 -12.99 1.25 -5.64
N GLY A 205 -14.16 0.95 -6.23
CA GLY A 205 -14.43 0.95 -7.66
C GLY A 205 -13.94 2.20 -8.38
N GLY A 206 -13.39 1.99 -9.59
CA GLY A 206 -12.92 3.07 -10.45
C GLY A 206 -11.50 3.56 -10.18
N ILE A 207 -10.90 3.27 -9.00
CA ILE A 207 -9.55 3.75 -8.66
C ILE A 207 -8.48 3.19 -9.61
N ILE A 208 -8.39 1.85 -9.80
CA ILE A 208 -7.39 1.27 -10.72
C ILE A 208 -7.65 1.73 -12.16
N ALA A 209 -8.92 1.84 -12.56
CA ALA A 209 -9.28 2.33 -13.88
C ALA A 209 -8.84 3.78 -14.11
N ALA A 210 -8.99 4.66 -13.11
CA ALA A 210 -8.49 6.03 -13.15
C ALA A 210 -6.95 6.06 -13.22
N CYS A 211 -6.27 5.25 -12.41
CA CYS A 211 -4.81 5.12 -12.47
C CYS A 211 -4.35 4.75 -13.88
N ARG A 212 -4.96 3.73 -14.49
CA ARG A 212 -4.65 3.31 -15.86
C ARG A 212 -4.88 4.43 -16.88
N ARG A 213 -6.01 5.16 -16.81
CA ARG A 213 -6.31 6.27 -17.74
C ARG A 213 -5.26 7.38 -17.71
N HIS A 214 -4.70 7.67 -16.54
CA HIS A 214 -3.76 8.78 -16.34
C HIS A 214 -2.29 8.34 -16.23
N GLY A 215 -2.01 7.05 -16.41
CA GLY A 215 -0.67 6.48 -16.30
C GLY A 215 -0.10 6.54 -14.88
N VAL A 216 -0.94 6.50 -13.86
CA VAL A 216 -0.51 6.42 -12.45
C VAL A 216 -0.14 4.98 -12.11
N ALA A 217 1.02 4.76 -11.51
CA ALA A 217 1.44 3.45 -11.05
C ALA A 217 0.57 2.97 -9.88
N VAL A 218 0.14 1.70 -9.90
CA VAL A 218 -0.64 1.12 -8.80
C VAL A 218 0.29 0.33 -7.88
N MET A 219 0.42 0.81 -6.64
CA MET A 219 1.11 0.10 -5.56
C MET A 219 0.05 -0.57 -4.68
N ASN A 220 -0.05 -1.89 -4.74
CA ASN A 220 -1.05 -2.60 -3.95
C ASN A 220 -0.69 -2.58 -2.46
N ILE A 221 -1.64 -2.12 -1.64
CA ILE A 221 -1.58 -2.22 -0.18
C ILE A 221 -2.68 -3.13 0.35
N ARG A 222 -2.57 -3.49 1.63
CA ARG A 222 -3.57 -4.31 2.34
C ARG A 222 -3.74 -5.72 1.77
N VAL A 223 -2.73 -6.24 1.07
CA VAL A 223 -2.72 -7.59 0.48
C VAL A 223 -3.12 -8.70 1.46
N PHE A 224 -2.86 -8.53 2.77
CA PHE A 224 -3.19 -9.50 3.81
C PHE A 224 -4.40 -9.13 4.69
N ALA A 225 -5.10 -8.02 4.43
CA ALA A 225 -6.20 -7.51 5.26
C ALA A 225 -5.87 -7.54 6.76
N ALA A 226 -4.89 -6.71 7.18
CA ALA A 226 -4.34 -6.71 8.53
C ALA A 226 -3.77 -8.06 9.05
N GLY A 227 -3.50 -9.03 8.18
CA GLY A 227 -3.00 -10.36 8.55
C GLY A 227 -4.09 -11.43 8.57
N VAL A 228 -5.37 -11.04 8.48
CA VAL A 228 -6.53 -11.94 8.47
C VAL A 228 -6.45 -12.97 7.35
N ILE A 229 -5.98 -12.56 6.17
CA ILE A 229 -5.84 -13.48 5.06
C ILE A 229 -4.69 -14.45 5.31
N ALA A 230 -3.56 -13.99 5.85
CA ALA A 230 -2.32 -14.77 5.90
C ALA A 230 -2.30 -15.85 7.00
N THR A 231 -2.91 -15.60 8.15
CA THR A 231 -2.87 -16.49 9.33
C THR A 231 -4.09 -16.25 10.22
N ASP A 232 -4.42 -17.20 11.09
CA ASP A 232 -5.43 -17.03 12.14
C ASP A 232 -4.83 -16.53 13.47
N VAL A 233 -3.50 -16.41 13.54
CA VAL A 233 -2.80 -15.90 14.72
C VAL A 233 -2.87 -14.38 14.75
N ARG A 234 -3.35 -13.82 15.86
CA ARG A 234 -3.43 -12.37 16.08
C ARG A 234 -2.31 -11.89 16.99
N HIS A 235 -1.69 -10.78 16.61
CA HIS A 235 -0.59 -10.15 17.33
C HIS A 235 -0.98 -8.81 17.97
N GLY A 236 -2.26 -8.43 17.93
CA GLY A 236 -2.81 -7.25 18.61
C GLY A 236 -2.50 -5.92 17.92
N ARG A 237 -2.07 -5.95 16.66
CA ARG A 237 -1.75 -4.75 15.84
C ARG A 237 -2.61 -4.67 14.59
N GLU A 238 -3.59 -5.57 14.48
CA GLU A 238 -4.52 -5.61 13.37
C GLU A 238 -5.34 -4.33 13.35
N MET A 239 -5.44 -3.70 12.17
CA MET A 239 -6.12 -2.43 12.00
C MET A 239 -7.02 -2.50 10.78
N ILE A 240 -8.33 -2.41 11.00
CA ILE A 240 -9.32 -2.20 9.94
C ILE A 240 -9.27 -0.72 9.55
N VAL A 241 -9.26 -0.44 8.26
CA VAL A 241 -9.06 0.92 7.70
C VAL A 241 -10.21 1.35 6.79
N THR A 242 -11.34 0.66 6.89
CA THR A 242 -12.56 0.87 6.10
C THR A 242 -13.77 0.81 7.02
N GLU A 243 -14.80 1.60 6.73
CA GLU A 243 -15.95 1.77 7.64
C GLU A 243 -16.97 0.62 7.55
N ASP A 244 -17.11 -0.02 6.38
CA ASP A 244 -18.15 -1.02 6.11
C ASP A 244 -17.75 -2.47 6.47
N THR A 245 -16.75 -2.65 7.33
CA THR A 245 -16.31 -4.00 7.73
C THR A 245 -15.71 -4.00 9.13
N ASP A 246 -15.59 -5.19 9.69
CA ASP A 246 -14.91 -5.43 10.95
C ASP A 246 -14.06 -6.70 10.86
N MET A 247 -13.33 -6.99 11.93
CA MET A 247 -12.46 -8.17 12.02
C MET A 247 -13.25 -9.48 11.81
N ALA A 248 -14.46 -9.58 12.37
CA ALA A 248 -15.24 -10.80 12.31
C ALA A 248 -15.72 -11.08 10.88
N GLU A 249 -16.10 -10.04 10.14
CA GLU A 249 -16.48 -10.12 8.74
C GLU A 249 -15.28 -10.43 7.84
N GLU A 250 -14.13 -9.78 8.02
CA GLU A 250 -12.91 -10.12 7.27
C GLU A 250 -12.50 -11.59 7.50
N GLU A 251 -12.57 -12.07 8.74
CA GLU A 251 -12.28 -13.48 9.07
C GLU A 251 -13.30 -14.44 8.45
N ARG A 252 -14.59 -14.08 8.43
CA ARG A 252 -15.63 -14.88 7.77
C ARG A 252 -15.37 -15.01 6.28
N ARG A 253 -15.05 -13.90 5.60
CA ARG A 253 -14.70 -13.90 4.18
C ARG A 253 -13.44 -14.72 3.92
N ALA A 254 -12.41 -14.60 4.75
CA ALA A 254 -11.18 -15.38 4.62
C ALA A 254 -11.45 -16.88 4.76
N ARG A 255 -12.27 -17.29 5.75
CA ARG A 255 -12.70 -18.70 5.89
C ARG A 255 -13.44 -19.19 4.66
N ALA A 256 -14.36 -18.39 4.10
CA ALA A 256 -15.08 -18.77 2.88
C ALA A 256 -14.14 -18.94 1.68
N VAL A 257 -13.18 -18.02 1.49
CA VAL A 257 -12.17 -18.10 0.43
C VAL A 257 -11.37 -19.39 0.53
N PHE A 258 -10.82 -19.72 1.71
CA PHE A 258 -9.96 -20.88 1.85
C PHE A 258 -10.71 -22.20 2.04
N ALA A 259 -11.98 -22.17 2.44
CA ALA A 259 -12.86 -23.33 2.38
C ALA A 259 -13.16 -23.73 0.93
N ASP A 260 -13.28 -22.75 0.02
CA ASP A 260 -13.37 -23.03 -1.40
C ASP A 260 -11.98 -23.43 -1.94
N LEU A 261 -11.04 -22.48 -2.04
CA LEU A 261 -9.75 -22.68 -2.74
C LEU A 261 -8.87 -23.82 -2.18
N GLY A 262 -8.98 -24.13 -0.89
CA GLY A 262 -8.11 -25.09 -0.23
C GLY A 262 -6.64 -24.65 -0.21
N ALA A 263 -5.71 -25.62 -0.24
CA ALA A 263 -4.26 -25.40 -0.17
C ALA A 263 -3.54 -25.57 -1.52
N GLU A 264 -4.29 -25.68 -2.63
CA GLU A 264 -3.75 -25.98 -3.97
C GLU A 264 -2.84 -24.88 -4.51
N TYR A 265 -3.12 -23.62 -4.15
CA TYR A 265 -2.42 -22.46 -4.68
C TYR A 265 -1.30 -21.93 -3.77
N GLY A 266 -0.84 -22.75 -2.82
CA GLY A 266 0.22 -22.43 -1.87
C GLY A 266 -0.34 -22.06 -0.49
N THR A 267 0.51 -21.45 0.34
CA THR A 267 0.05 -20.94 1.65
C THR A 267 -0.98 -19.83 1.46
N ARG A 268 -1.72 -19.49 2.52
CA ARG A 268 -2.69 -18.38 2.48
C ARG A 268 -2.03 -17.06 2.11
N ALA A 269 -0.85 -16.79 2.68
CA ALA A 269 -0.04 -15.62 2.36
C ALA A 269 0.41 -15.61 0.89
N GLN A 270 0.89 -16.75 0.38
CA GLN A 270 1.27 -16.87 -1.03
C GLN A 270 0.06 -16.61 -1.95
N THR A 271 -1.08 -17.24 -1.67
CA THR A 271 -2.31 -17.07 -2.45
C THR A 271 -2.74 -15.59 -2.52
N ALA A 272 -2.64 -14.86 -1.40
CA ALA A 272 -2.99 -13.44 -1.33
C ALA A 272 -2.10 -12.55 -2.22
N ILE A 273 -0.78 -12.73 -2.17
CA ILE A 273 0.14 -11.98 -3.03
C ILE A 273 -0.09 -12.33 -4.50
N ARG A 274 -0.22 -13.63 -4.80
CA ARG A 274 -0.44 -14.12 -6.17
C ARG A 274 -1.74 -13.58 -6.78
N PHE A 275 -2.77 -13.35 -5.97
CA PHE A 275 -4.00 -12.69 -6.39
C PHE A 275 -3.74 -11.24 -6.84
N SER A 276 -2.99 -10.46 -6.05
CA SER A 276 -2.59 -9.11 -6.45
C SER A 276 -1.72 -9.10 -7.71
N LEU A 277 -0.76 -10.03 -7.84
CA LEU A 277 0.09 -10.13 -9.03
C LEU A 277 -0.66 -10.55 -10.31
N ALA A 278 -1.84 -11.17 -10.17
CA ALA A 278 -2.69 -11.55 -11.30
C ALA A 278 -3.35 -10.35 -11.98
N ASN A 279 -3.47 -9.21 -11.30
CA ASN A 279 -3.98 -7.99 -11.92
C ASN A 279 -2.85 -7.33 -12.75
N PRO A 280 -2.98 -7.19 -14.08
CA PRO A 280 -1.96 -6.60 -14.93
C PRO A 280 -1.72 -5.11 -14.63
N ASP A 281 -2.73 -4.40 -14.11
CA ASP A 281 -2.67 -2.96 -13.83
C ASP A 281 -1.92 -2.65 -12.51
N ILE A 282 -1.61 -3.67 -11.69
CA ILE A 282 -0.77 -3.52 -10.48
C ILE A 282 0.72 -3.50 -10.88
N SER A 283 1.44 -2.44 -10.48
CA SER A 283 2.88 -2.29 -10.72
C SER A 283 3.71 -3.04 -9.67
N CYS A 284 3.27 -3.04 -8.40
CA CYS A 284 3.94 -3.78 -7.34
C CYS A 284 3.02 -4.04 -6.15
N VAL A 285 3.38 -5.01 -5.32
CA VAL A 285 2.69 -5.37 -4.08
C VAL A 285 3.54 -4.98 -2.88
N ILE A 286 3.02 -4.07 -2.05
CA ILE A 286 3.63 -3.71 -0.77
C ILE A 286 3.15 -4.72 0.28
N PHE A 287 4.09 -5.50 0.80
CA PHE A 287 3.79 -6.49 1.83
C PHE A 287 4.47 -6.12 3.15
N GLY A 288 3.72 -6.23 4.23
CA GLY A 288 4.28 -6.11 5.59
C GLY A 288 4.75 -7.47 6.10
N LEU A 289 5.75 -7.45 6.96
CA LEU A 289 6.31 -8.62 7.62
C LEU A 289 6.49 -8.35 9.11
N ALA A 290 6.30 -9.40 9.89
CA ALA A 290 6.50 -9.42 11.34
C ALA A 290 7.64 -10.38 11.72
N GLU A 291 7.86 -11.41 10.91
CA GLU A 291 8.89 -12.43 11.07
C GLU A 291 9.61 -12.62 9.73
N LEU A 292 10.85 -13.14 9.77
CA LEU A 292 11.66 -13.37 8.57
C LEU A 292 11.00 -14.35 7.59
N ASP A 293 10.31 -15.38 8.08
CA ASP A 293 9.62 -16.33 7.20
C ASP A 293 8.56 -15.66 6.31
N HIS A 294 7.95 -14.55 6.75
CA HIS A 294 6.98 -13.82 5.93
C HIS A 294 7.60 -13.27 4.65
N LEU A 295 8.90 -12.92 4.68
CA LEU A 295 9.64 -12.54 3.48
C LEU A 295 9.77 -13.73 2.52
N GLU A 296 10.12 -14.91 3.04
CA GLU A 296 10.20 -16.13 2.23
C GLU A 296 8.84 -16.54 1.64
N GLN A 297 7.74 -16.37 2.39
CA GLN A 297 6.39 -16.56 1.86
C GLN A 297 6.11 -15.62 0.68
N ALA A 298 6.48 -14.35 0.79
CA ALA A 298 6.30 -13.37 -0.28
C ALA A 298 7.15 -13.71 -1.51
N LEU A 299 8.42 -14.05 -1.31
CA LEU A 299 9.33 -14.44 -2.39
C LEU A 299 8.85 -15.71 -3.11
N GLY A 300 8.42 -16.72 -2.37
CA GLY A 300 7.85 -17.94 -2.94
C GLY A 300 6.53 -17.67 -3.70
N ALA A 301 5.76 -16.66 -3.29
CA ALA A 301 4.57 -16.22 -4.03
C ALA A 301 4.94 -15.63 -5.39
N ALA A 302 5.93 -14.73 -5.44
CA ALA A 302 6.41 -14.12 -6.68
C ALA A 302 7.04 -15.16 -7.63
N GLU A 303 7.77 -16.15 -7.10
CA GLU A 303 8.34 -17.24 -7.90
C GLU A 303 7.24 -18.09 -8.56
N LYS A 304 6.18 -18.44 -7.82
CA LYS A 304 5.01 -19.16 -8.36
C LYS A 304 4.22 -18.34 -9.38
N GLY A 305 4.40 -17.02 -9.42
CA GLY A 305 3.69 -16.12 -10.33
C GLY A 305 2.21 -15.95 -9.98
N PRO A 306 1.43 -15.28 -10.84
CA PRO A 306 0.04 -14.93 -10.57
C PRO A 306 -0.83 -16.17 -10.29
N LEU A 307 -1.98 -15.95 -9.64
CA LEU A 307 -3.00 -17.00 -9.53
C LEU A 307 -3.50 -17.41 -10.93
N PRO A 308 -3.73 -18.71 -11.16
CA PRO A 308 -4.26 -19.18 -12.43
C PRO A 308 -5.76 -18.85 -12.57
N ALA A 309 -6.27 -18.90 -13.81
CA ALA A 309 -7.63 -18.49 -14.13
C ALA A 309 -8.71 -19.28 -13.35
N ASP A 310 -8.51 -20.58 -13.13
CA ASP A 310 -9.43 -21.41 -12.37
C ASP A 310 -9.58 -20.95 -10.90
N ALA A 311 -8.50 -20.45 -10.29
CA ALA A 311 -8.54 -19.87 -8.95
C ALA A 311 -9.32 -18.53 -8.95
N LEU A 312 -9.12 -17.70 -9.98
CA LEU A 312 -9.81 -16.43 -10.13
C LEU A 312 -11.32 -16.64 -10.37
N ASP A 313 -11.69 -17.57 -11.25
CA ASP A 313 -13.09 -17.92 -11.52
C ASP A 313 -13.84 -18.39 -10.26
N ARG A 314 -13.13 -19.05 -9.34
CA ARG A 314 -13.67 -19.48 -8.04
C ARG A 314 -13.92 -18.31 -7.11
N LEU A 315 -12.98 -17.37 -7.04
CA LEU A 315 -13.12 -16.14 -6.29
C LEU A 315 -14.28 -15.29 -6.82
N ASP A 316 -14.46 -15.20 -8.13
CA ASP A 316 -15.58 -14.47 -8.75
C ASP A 316 -16.96 -14.99 -8.32
N ARG A 317 -17.10 -16.32 -8.16
CA ARG A 317 -18.32 -16.93 -7.62
C ARG A 317 -18.57 -16.55 -6.16
N LEU A 318 -17.50 -16.45 -5.36
CA LEU A 318 -17.61 -15.97 -3.98
C LEU A 318 -18.02 -14.50 -3.95
N TYR A 319 -17.43 -13.65 -4.79
CA TYR A 319 -17.76 -12.23 -4.85
C TYR A 319 -19.23 -12.00 -5.25
N THR A 320 -19.72 -12.76 -6.24
CA THR A 320 -21.12 -12.73 -6.70
C THR A 320 -22.13 -13.00 -5.57
N SER A 321 -21.76 -13.86 -4.61
CA SER A 321 -22.58 -14.25 -3.47
C SER A 321 -22.23 -13.52 -2.18
N ASN A 322 -21.38 -12.49 -2.22
CA ASN A 322 -20.84 -11.81 -1.04
C ASN A 322 -20.26 -12.80 0.00
N PHE A 323 -19.48 -13.76 -0.49
CA PHE A 323 -18.89 -14.86 0.28
C PHE A 323 -19.95 -15.72 0.98
N GLY A 324 -21.11 -15.93 0.35
CA GLY A 324 -22.23 -16.70 0.90
C GLY A 324 -23.01 -15.98 2.02
N ALA A 325 -22.84 -14.66 2.18
CA ALA A 325 -23.69 -13.87 3.06
C ALA A 325 -25.02 -13.60 2.33
N GLY A 326 -26.08 -14.31 2.73
CA GLY A 326 -27.46 -14.05 2.34
C GLY A 326 -28.11 -12.96 3.19
#